data_AF-A0A398CVJ2-F1
#
_entry.id   AF-A0A398CVJ2-F1
#
_cell.length_a   1.000
_cell.length_b   1.000
_cell.length_c   1.000
_cell.angle_alpha   90.00
_cell.angle_beta   90.00
_cell.angle_gamma   90.00
#
_symmetry.space_group_name_H-M   'P 1'
#
loop_
_entity.id
_entity.type
_entity.pdbx_description
1 polymer ?
#
loop_
_entity_poly.entity_id
_entity_poly.type
_entity_poly.pdbx_seq_one_letter_code
_entity_poly.pdbx_strand_id
1 'polypeptide(L)'
;MALEFFSKIEELIPVLKQEEDNMRKAGHIVAQSIMSGGILQAFGSGHSASVAIEICGRAGGLIPSKQVKELSGGHYERIEGVGT
;
A
#
# COMPACT_ATOMS: atom_id res chain seq x y z
N MET A 1 -10.38 -28.70 -1.14
CA MET A 1 -10.07 -28.21 0.23
C MET A 1 -8.58 -28.01 0.52
N ALA A 2 -7.62 -28.47 -0.32
CA ALA A 2 -6.20 -28.11 -0.17
C ALA A 2 -5.74 -26.93 -1.08
N LEU A 3 -6.53 -26.58 -2.11
CA LEU A 3 -6.16 -25.57 -3.11
C LEU A 3 -7.10 -24.35 -3.13
N GLU A 4 -8.05 -24.25 -2.19
CA GLU A 4 -9.04 -23.17 -2.17
C GLU A 4 -8.41 -21.78 -2.10
N PHE A 5 -7.33 -21.63 -1.33
CA PHE A 5 -6.53 -20.41 -1.29
C PHE A 5 -6.00 -20.01 -2.69
N PHE A 6 -5.44 -20.96 -3.42
CA PHE A 6 -4.91 -20.73 -4.77
C PHE A 6 -6.04 -20.42 -5.76
N SER A 7 -7.15 -21.16 -5.71
CA SER A 7 -8.34 -20.86 -6.51
C SER A 7 -8.85 -19.44 -6.26
N LYS A 8 -8.84 -18.98 -5.00
CA LYS A 8 -9.27 -17.62 -4.69
C LYS A 8 -8.32 -16.55 -5.25
N ILE A 9 -7.02 -16.82 -5.25
CA ILE A 9 -6.04 -15.93 -5.91
C ILE A 9 -6.32 -15.86 -7.41
N GLU A 10 -6.54 -17.00 -8.07
CA GLU A 10 -6.84 -17.06 -9.50
C GLU A 10 -8.10 -16.29 -9.87
N GLU A 11 -9.13 -16.33 -9.02
CA GLU A 11 -10.35 -15.52 -9.17
C GLU A 11 -10.10 -14.01 -9.05
N LEU A 12 -9.16 -13.59 -8.18
CA LEU A 12 -8.87 -12.17 -7.93
C LEU A 12 -7.97 -11.55 -9.00
N ILE A 13 -7.11 -12.32 -9.65
CA ILE A 13 -6.18 -11.82 -10.66
C ILE A 13 -6.89 -11.03 -11.79
N PRO A 14 -7.98 -11.51 -12.41
CA PRO A 14 -8.71 -10.75 -13.43
C PRO A 14 -9.28 -9.43 -12.92
N VAL A 15 -9.72 -9.37 -11.66
CA VAL A 15 -10.23 -8.14 -11.04
C VAL A 15 -9.10 -7.12 -10.90
N LEU A 16 -7.95 -7.56 -10.38
CA LEU A 16 -6.77 -6.69 -10.23
C LEU A 16 -6.24 -6.17 -11.57
N LYS A 17 -6.36 -6.95 -12.65
CA LYS A 17 -5.99 -6.50 -14.00
C LYS A 17 -6.85 -5.35 -14.52
N GLN A 18 -8.11 -5.24 -14.09
CA GLN A 18 -8.99 -4.13 -14.48
C GLN A 18 -8.54 -2.79 -13.87
N GLU A 19 -7.73 -2.84 -12.81
CA GLU A 19 -7.18 -1.64 -12.15
C GLU A 19 -5.95 -1.06 -12.87
N GLU A 20 -5.55 -1.57 -14.04
CA GLU A 20 -4.36 -1.08 -14.76
C GLU A 20 -4.37 0.44 -14.97
N ASP A 21 -5.49 0.99 -15.43
CA ASP A 21 -5.62 2.43 -15.67
C ASP A 21 -5.50 3.23 -14.36
N ASN A 22 -6.03 2.71 -13.27
CA ASN A 22 -5.95 3.36 -11.96
C ASN A 22 -4.53 3.29 -11.39
N MET A 23 -3.85 2.15 -11.54
CA MET A 23 -2.43 2.00 -11.18
C MET A 23 -1.56 2.97 -11.98
N ARG A 24 -1.83 3.12 -13.29
CA ARG A 24 -1.13 4.07 -14.15
C ARG A 24 -1.37 5.51 -13.71
N LYS A 25 -2.61 5.90 -13.42
CA LYS A 25 -2.96 7.24 -12.90
C LYS A 25 -2.26 7.54 -11.57
N ALA A 26 -2.28 6.59 -10.63
CA ALA A 26 -1.58 6.73 -9.35
C ALA A 26 -0.07 6.93 -9.56
N GLY A 27 0.54 6.14 -10.45
CA GLY A 27 1.95 6.30 -10.83
C GLY A 27 2.27 7.68 -11.39
N HIS A 28 1.41 8.26 -12.22
CA HIS A 28 1.59 9.62 -12.73
C HIS A 28 1.52 10.67 -11.62
N ILE A 29 0.56 10.55 -10.70
CA ILE A 29 0.43 11.49 -9.56
C ILE A 29 1.69 11.47 -8.70
N VAL A 30 2.20 10.27 -8.38
CA VAL A 30 3.43 10.10 -7.60
C VAL A 30 4.63 10.67 -8.36
N ALA A 31 4.77 10.37 -9.65
CA ALA A 31 5.86 10.88 -10.47
C ALA A 31 5.86 12.41 -10.54
N GLN A 32 4.70 13.04 -10.75
CA GLN A 32 4.58 14.51 -10.78
C GLN A 32 4.96 15.14 -9.44
N SER A 33 4.56 14.51 -8.32
CA SER A 33 4.96 14.96 -6.98
C SER A 33 6.47 14.95 -6.82
N ILE A 34 7.12 13.84 -7.17
CA ILE A 34 8.59 13.68 -7.08
C ILE A 34 9.32 14.68 -7.98
N MET A 35 8.87 14.84 -9.23
CA MET A 35 9.45 15.80 -10.18
C MET A 35 9.34 17.26 -9.69
N SER A 36 8.31 17.55 -8.89
CA SER A 36 8.11 18.86 -8.26
C SER A 36 8.85 19.01 -6.92
N GLY A 37 9.75 18.09 -6.57
CA GLY A 37 10.53 18.11 -5.33
C GLY A 37 9.80 17.53 -4.10
N GLY A 38 8.67 16.85 -4.31
CA GLY A 38 7.90 16.19 -3.27
C GLY A 38 8.50 14.85 -2.80
N ILE A 39 7.96 14.35 -1.68
CA ILE A 39 8.32 13.05 -1.09
C ILE A 39 7.06 12.19 -1.00
N LEU A 40 7.12 10.97 -1.53
CA LEU A 40 6.03 10.00 -1.36
C LEU A 40 5.96 9.54 0.10
N GLN A 41 4.85 9.85 0.78
CA GLN A 41 4.59 9.33 2.13
C GLN A 41 3.61 8.16 2.06
N ALA A 42 4.01 7.00 2.58
CA ALA A 42 3.15 5.84 2.67
C ALA A 42 2.82 5.53 4.13
N PHE A 43 1.54 5.32 4.42
CA PHE A 43 1.02 4.96 5.73
C PHE A 43 0.15 3.71 5.60
N GLY A 44 0.22 2.84 6.60
CA GLY A 44 -0.68 1.72 6.76
C GLY A 44 -0.66 1.29 8.22
N SER A 45 -1.82 0.97 8.75
CA SER A 45 -1.99 0.46 10.12
C SER A 45 -2.16 -1.06 10.08
N GLY A 46 -1.82 -1.74 11.17
CA GLY A 46 -1.90 -3.20 11.27
C GLY A 46 -1.18 -3.91 10.12
N HIS A 47 -1.84 -4.90 9.48
CA HIS A 47 -1.27 -5.62 8.34
C HIS A 47 -1.07 -4.75 7.10
N SER A 48 -1.85 -3.67 6.94
CA SER A 48 -1.68 -2.74 5.82
C SER A 48 -0.38 -1.94 5.90
N ALA A 49 0.30 -1.93 7.06
CA ALA A 49 1.66 -1.41 7.17
C ALA A 49 2.63 -2.11 6.20
N SER A 50 2.39 -3.38 5.86
CA SER A 50 3.19 -4.13 4.87
C SER A 50 3.24 -3.45 3.50
N VAL A 51 2.12 -2.85 3.06
CA VAL A 51 2.05 -2.12 1.78
C VAL A 51 2.91 -0.87 1.82
N ALA A 52 2.92 -0.14 2.94
CA ALA A 52 3.77 1.04 3.11
C ALA A 52 5.26 0.68 3.13
N ILE A 53 5.63 -0.47 3.72
CA ILE A 53 7.00 -0.99 3.72
C ILE A 53 7.43 -1.36 2.29
N GLU A 54 6.56 -2.05 1.56
CA GLU A 54 6.81 -2.48 0.18
C GLU A 54 7.12 -1.29 -0.75
N ILE A 55 6.42 -0.17 -0.55
CA ILE A 55 6.61 1.06 -1.33
C ILE A 55 7.91 1.79 -0.94
N CYS A 56 8.22 1.91 0.36
CA CYS A 56 9.26 2.81 0.86
C CYS A 56 10.60 2.14 1.23
N GLY A 57 10.71 0.81 1.16
CA GLY A 57 11.85 0.09 1.73
C GLY A 57 12.41 -1.05 0.90
N ARG A 58 12.00 -1.20 -0.37
CA ARG A 58 12.47 -2.29 -1.24
C ARG A 58 13.78 -1.96 -1.95
N ALA A 59 14.59 -2.99 -2.21
CA ALA A 59 15.75 -2.87 -3.09
C ALA A 59 15.32 -2.39 -4.48
N GLY A 60 16.01 -1.36 -5.00
CA GLY A 60 15.63 -0.67 -6.24
C GLY A 60 14.45 0.31 -6.09
N GLY A 61 14.01 0.59 -4.86
CA GLY A 61 12.97 1.57 -4.57
C GLY A 61 13.41 3.02 -4.80
N LEU A 62 12.43 3.93 -4.83
CA LEU A 62 12.66 5.37 -4.99
C LEU A 62 13.15 5.98 -3.68
N ILE A 63 14.31 6.66 -3.73
CA ILE A 63 14.87 7.41 -2.58
C ILE A 63 13.88 8.44 -2.00
N PRO A 64 13.14 9.26 -2.80
CA PRO A 64 12.20 10.25 -2.26
C PRO A 64 10.88 9.60 -1.81
N SER A 65 10.97 8.57 -0.97
CA SER A 65 9.84 7.92 -0.33
C SER A 65 10.10 7.69 1.14
N LYS A 66 9.05 7.78 1.96
CA LYS A 66 9.15 7.65 3.41
C LYS A 66 7.93 6.95 3.98
N GLN A 67 8.18 5.91 4.77
CA GLN A 67 7.14 5.31 5.59
C GLN A 67 6.78 6.23 6.77
N VAL A 68 5.49 6.40 6.98
CA VAL A 68 4.93 6.91 8.24
C VAL A 68 4.59 5.70 9.10
N LYS A 69 5.40 5.46 10.13
CA LYS A 69 5.26 4.27 10.98
C LYS A 69 4.15 4.49 12.00
N GLU A 70 3.14 3.64 11.94
CA GLU A 70 2.14 3.49 12.98
C GLU A 70 2.75 2.59 14.08
N LEU A 71 2.87 3.12 15.30
CA LEU A 71 3.61 2.45 16.38
C LEU A 71 2.77 1.45 17.17
N SER A 72 1.44 1.58 17.15
CA SER A 72 0.58 0.65 17.85
C SER A 72 0.53 -0.72 17.16
N GLY A 73 0.83 -0.83 15.87
CA GLY A 73 0.66 -2.08 15.13
C GLY A 73 -0.81 -2.43 14.92
N GLY A 74 -1.68 -1.44 14.75
CA GLY A 74 -3.12 -1.62 14.53
C GLY A 74 -3.94 -1.96 15.78
N HIS A 75 -3.38 -1.85 16.99
CA HIS A 75 -4.14 -2.12 18.22
C HIS A 75 -5.33 -1.17 18.36
N TYR A 76 -5.18 0.08 17.92
CA TYR A 76 -6.22 1.09 17.99
C TYR A 76 -7.38 0.85 17.02
N GLU A 77 -7.21 0.05 15.95
CA GLU A 77 -8.30 -0.27 15.00
C GLU A 77 -9.44 -1.06 15.64
N ARG A 78 -9.17 -1.74 16.76
CA ARG A 78 -10.12 -2.65 17.43
C ARG A 78 -10.82 -2.01 18.63
N ILE A 79 -10.55 -0.75 18.94
CA ILE A 79 -11.09 -0.06 20.10
C ILE A 79 -12.07 1.01 19.61
N GLU A 80 -13.35 0.82 19.94
CA GLU A 80 -14.39 1.78 19.62
C GLU A 80 -14.12 3.13 20.30
N GLY A 81 -14.31 4.23 19.56
CA GLY A 81 -14.09 5.60 20.06
C GLY A 81 -12.63 6.08 20.01
N VAL A 82 -11.68 5.30 19.49
CA VAL A 82 -10.32 5.81 19.27
C VAL A 82 -10.24 6.61 17.96
N GLY A 83 -9.78 7.86 18.04
CA GLY A 83 -9.56 8.74 16.88
C GLY A 83 -10.74 9.63 16.48
N THR A 84 -11.85 9.57 17.22
CA THR A 84 -12.97 10.52 17.21
C THR A 84 -12.81 11.55 18.32
#